data_AF-A0A926YSM7-F1
#
_entry.id   AF-A0A926YSM7-F1
#
_cell.length_a   1.000
_cell.length_b   1.000
_cell.length_c   1.000
_cell.angle_alpha   90.00
_cell.angle_beta   90.00
_cell.angle_gamma   90.00
#
_symmetry.space_group_name_H-M   'P 1'
#
loop_
_entity.id
_entity.type
_entity.pdbx_description
1 polymer ?
#
loop_
_entity_poly.entity_id
_entity_poly.type
_entity_poly.pdbx_seq_one_letter_code
_entity_poly.pdbx_strand_id
1 'polypeptide(L)' 'MTELILWPLLQTNSRRALVRKAKKYGHPYTYRPRGDLVTRLMEETGMTYEEVFNQLQKERVEMMREYT' A
#
# COMPACT_ATOMS: atom_id res chain seq x y z
N MET A 1 -4.83 -3.51 16.33
CA MET A 1 -5.13 -4.02 14.97
C MET A 1 -5.49 -2.82 14.12
N THR A 2 -4.77 -2.63 13.02
CA THR A 2 -5.10 -1.59 12.03
C THR A 2 -6.20 -2.13 11.12
N GLU A 3 -7.27 -1.38 10.90
CA GLU A 3 -8.30 -1.77 9.94
C GLU A 3 -7.75 -1.72 8.51
N LEU A 4 -7.90 -2.83 7.77
CA LEU A 4 -7.42 -2.99 6.40
C LEU A 4 -8.50 -2.50 5.41
N ILE A 5 -8.55 -1.19 5.20
CA ILE A 5 -9.56 -0.53 4.35
C ILE A 5 -9.19 -0.64 2.86
N LEU A 6 -7.94 -0.35 2.50
CA LEU A 6 -7.47 -0.28 1.11
C LEU A 6 -6.92 -1.62 0.62
N TRP A 7 -6.34 -2.44 1.51
CA TRP A 7 -5.74 -3.73 1.17
C TRP A 7 -6.68 -4.67 0.37
N PRO A 8 -7.97 -4.83 0.74
CA PRO A 8 -8.92 -5.61 -0.06
C PRO A 8 -9.09 -5.06 -1.48
N LEU A 9 -9.03 -3.73 -1.64
CA LEU A 9 -9.18 -3.02 -2.91
C LEU A 9 -7.90 -3.01 -3.78
N LEU A 10 -6.76 -3.47 -3.23
CA LEU A 10 -5.51 -3.58 -3.99
C LEU A 10 -5.50 -4.84 -4.88
N GLN A 11 -5.08 -4.66 -6.13
CA GLN A 11 -4.77 -5.79 -7.02
C GLN A 11 -3.48 -6.51 -6.62
N THR A 12 -3.27 -7.74 -7.12
CA THR A 12 -2.14 -8.61 -6.78
C THR A 12 -0.77 -7.92 -6.91
N ASN A 13 -0.55 -7.15 -7.97
CA ASN A 13 0.73 -6.45 -8.17
C ASN A 13 0.94 -5.30 -7.17
N SER A 14 -0.12 -4.57 -6.84
CA SER A 14 -0.08 -3.51 -5.84
C SER A 14 0.17 -4.08 -4.44
N ARG A 15 -0.48 -5.20 -4.08
CA ARG A 15 -0.22 -5.92 -2.82
C ARG A 15 1.24 -6.38 -2.73
N ARG A 16 1.76 -7.02 -3.78
CA ARG A 16 3.17 -7.44 -3.87
C ARG A 16 4.14 -6.27 -3.75
N ALA A 17 3.81 -5.12 -4.33
CA ALA A 17 4.63 -3.92 -4.21
C ALA A 17 4.56 -3.33 -2.79
N LEU A 18 3.40 -3.37 -2.13
CA LEU A 18 3.20 -2.84 -0.78
C LEU A 18 4.08 -3.57 0.25
N VAL A 19 4.08 -4.90 0.20
CA VAL A 19 4.82 -5.77 1.16
C VAL A 19 6.28 -6.01 0.77
N ARG A 20 6.75 -5.43 -0.33
CA ARG A 20 8.13 -5.62 -0.78
C ARG A 20 9.11 -4.99 0.23
N LYS A 21 10.04 -5.79 0.74
CA LYS A 21 11.10 -5.37 1.69
C LYS A 21 12.36 -4.88 0.97
N ALA A 22 12.77 -5.55 -0.11
CA ALA A 22 14.01 -5.27 -0.81
C ALA A 22 13.87 -5.29 -2.34
N LYS A 23 14.80 -4.62 -3.02
CA LYS A 23 15.01 -4.69 -4.48
C LYS A 23 15.88 -5.90 -4.85
N LYS A 24 16.12 -6.10 -6.17
CA LYS A 24 16.89 -7.22 -6.73
C LYS A 24 18.27 -7.45 -6.07
N TYR A 25 18.91 -6.38 -5.59
CA TYR A 25 20.26 -6.43 -4.99
C TYR A 25 20.26 -6.17 -3.48
N GLY A 26 19.17 -6.51 -2.77
CA GLY A 26 19.09 -6.37 -1.31
C GLY A 26 18.89 -4.93 -0.81
N HIS A 27 18.96 -3.92 -1.69
CA HIS A 27 18.67 -2.54 -1.30
C HIS A 27 17.26 -2.39 -0.75
N PRO A 28 17.06 -1.58 0.31
CA PRO A 28 15.76 -1.36 0.90
C PRO A 28 14.77 -0.83 -0.13
N TYR A 29 13.55 -1.34 -0.09
CA TYR A 29 12.48 -0.90 -0.97
C TYR A 29 11.63 0.17 -0.28
N THR A 30 11.67 1.38 -0.83
CA THR A 30 10.73 2.45 -0.48
C THR A 30 9.47 2.29 -1.32
N TYR A 31 8.34 2.05 -0.66
CA TYR A 31 7.05 2.00 -1.35
C TYR A 31 6.65 3.40 -1.81
N ARG A 32 6.37 3.53 -3.10
CA ARG A 32 5.75 4.70 -3.71
C ARG A 32 4.55 4.23 -4.53
N PRO A 33 3.31 4.56 -4.12
CA PRO A 33 2.13 4.18 -4.90
C PRO A 33 2.16 4.87 -6.27
N ARG A 34 1.61 4.21 -7.29
CA ARG A 34 1.44 4.81 -8.63
C ARG A 34 0.34 5.86 -8.57
N GLY A 35 0.46 6.94 -9.33
CA GLY A 35 -0.57 8.00 -9.41
C GLY A 35 -1.95 7.42 -9.70
N ASP A 36 -2.06 6.61 -10.76
CA ASP A 36 -3.32 5.97 -11.17
C ASP A 36 -3.93 5.08 -10.07
N LEU A 37 -3.10 4.42 -9.25
CA LEU A 37 -3.58 3.62 -8.12
C LEU A 37 -4.22 4.52 -7.07
N VAL A 38 -3.58 5.64 -6.74
CA VAL A 38 -4.07 6.58 -5.74
C VAL A 38 -5.37 7.22 -6.21
N THR A 39 -5.41 7.72 -7.45
CA THR A 39 -6.61 8.31 -8.05
C THR A 39 -7.79 7.35 -8.00
N ARG A 40 -7.60 6.09 -8.44
CA ARG A 40 -8.65 5.06 -8.38
C ARG A 40 -9.14 4.83 -6.95
N LEU A 41 -8.24 4.73 -5.97
CA LEU A 41 -8.62 4.50 -4.57
C LEU A 41 -9.37 5.70 -3.99
N MET A 42 -9.00 6.93 -4.35
CA MET A 42 -9.73 8.14 -3.97
C MET A 42 -11.17 8.10 -4.52
N GLU A 43 -11.33 7.73 -5.79
CA GLU A 43 -12.66 7.61 -6.43
C GLU A 43 -13.51 6.50 -5.79
N GLU A 44 -12.92 5.33 -5.48
CA GLU A 44 -13.64 4.19 -4.90
C GLU A 44 -14.06 4.42 -3.44
N THR A 45 -13.31 5.23 -2.68
CA THR A 45 -13.50 5.39 -1.22
C THR A 45 -13.99 6.77 -0.81
N GLY A 46 -13.96 7.76 -1.72
CA GLY A 46 -14.22 9.16 -1.40
C GLY A 46 -13.12 9.83 -0.56
N MET A 47 -12.00 9.13 -0.32
CA MET A 47 -10.87 9.66 0.46
C MET A 47 -10.07 10.70 -0.34
N THR A 48 -9.45 11.62 0.38
CA THR A 48 -8.43 12.52 -0.15
C THR A 48 -7.12 11.77 -0.44
N TYR A 49 -6.25 12.40 -1.24
CA TYR A 49 -4.92 11.86 -1.51
C TYR A 49 -4.13 11.54 -0.24
N GLU A 50 -4.16 12.46 0.74
CA GLU A 50 -3.43 12.31 2.00
C GLU A 50 -3.97 11.15 2.84
N GLU A 51 -5.29 10.99 2.90
CA GLU A 51 -5.94 9.87 3.60
C GLU A 51 -5.56 8.54 2.95
N VAL A 52 -5.67 8.44 1.62
CA VAL A 52 -5.26 7.23 0.88
C VAL A 52 -3.79 6.91 1.13
N PHE A 53 -2.93 7.92 1.02
CA PHE A 53 -1.49 7.74 1.22
C PHE A 53 -1.17 7.27 2.66
N ASN A 54 -1.74 7.95 3.66
CA ASN A 54 -1.54 7.61 5.06
C ASN A 54 -2.06 6.20 5.38
N GLN A 55 -3.23 5.85 4.85
CA GLN A 55 -3.82 4.53 5.05
C GLN A 55 -2.97 3.44 4.40
N LEU A 56 -2.46 3.64 3.17
CA LEU A 56 -1.53 2.71 2.53
C LEU A 56 -0.24 2.50 3.35
N GLN A 57 0.30 3.55 3.98
CA GLN A 57 1.49 3.42 4.82
C GLN A 57 1.19 2.64 6.12
N LYS A 58 0.05 2.90 6.76
CA LYS A 58 -0.38 2.16 7.96
C LYS A 58 -0.55 0.68 7.65
N GLU A 59 -1.29 0.37 6.58
CA GLU A 59 -1.52 -1.01 6.14
C GLU A 59 -0.21 -1.68 5.73
N ARG A 60 0.69 -0.97 5.05
CA ARG A 60 2.01 -1.50 4.71
C ARG A 60 2.79 -1.99 5.94
N VAL A 61 2.77 -1.22 7.03
CA VAL A 61 3.45 -1.61 8.27
C VAL A 61 2.85 -2.88 8.85
N GLU A 62 1.52 -2.98 8.87
CA GLU A 62 0.82 -4.15 9.38
C GLU A 62 1.08 -5.39 8.52
N MET A 63 0.89 -5.28 7.20
CA MET A 63 1.09 -6.39 6.28
C MET A 63 2.56 -6.85 6.23
N MET A 64 3.53 -5.95 6.42
CA MET A 64 4.92 -6.39 6.52
C MET A 64 5.22 -7.20 7.78
N ARG A 65 4.48 -7.01 8.88
CA ARG A 65 4.61 -7.85 10.09
C ARG A 65 4.04 -9.25 9.86
N GLU A 66 2.88 -9.35 9.21
CA GLU A 66 2.21 -10.63 8.93
C GLU A 66 2.99 -11.52 7.94
N TYR A 67 3.71 -10.91 6.99
CA TYR A 67 4.53 -11.61 5.98
C TYR A 67 6.02 -11.78 6.42
N THR A 68 6.31 -11.75 7.72
CA THR A 68 7.65 -12.02 8.29
C THR A 68 7.62 -13.29 9.10
#